data_AF-A0A2M6P2G0-F1
#
_entry.id   AF-A0A2M6P2G0-F1
#
_cell.length_a   1.000
_cell.length_b   1.000
_cell.length_c   1.000
_cell.angle_alpha   90.00
_cell.angle_beta   90.00
_cell.angle_gamma   90.00
#
_symmetry.space_group_name_H-M   'P 1'
#
loop_
_entity.id
_entity.type
_entity.pdbx_description
1 polymer ?
#
loop_
_entity_poly.entity_id
_entity_poly.type
_entity_poly.pdbx_seq_one_letter_code
_entity_poly.pdbx_strand_id
1 'polypeptide(L)'
;LSSAKEDTTHEVKLLIGQAQIAMIFADVTLVSRLIEGSYPDYVQIIPEELKTTAIVSKDRFVTSIKAASLFASTGINAVTFSIHADQQVVTLSSSSVQAGEHVAHVDGTVHGGDNDIVLNYKYILEGIQHMDGDIEFQINSNESPSVLRSKNDDSYIYIVMPIRQ
;
A
#
# COMPACT_ATOMS: atom_id res chain seq x y z
N LEU A 1 -1.16 19.64 -39.21
CA LEU A 1 -0.10 18.71 -39.68
C LEU A 1 0.94 18.64 -38.57
N SER A 2 0.58 18.05 -37.42
CA SER A 2 0.82 16.63 -37.09
C SER A 2 2.30 16.27 -37.09
N SER A 3 3.06 16.74 -36.09
CA SER A 3 4.28 16.04 -35.66
C SER A 3 3.91 15.19 -34.45
N ALA A 4 3.48 13.96 -34.73
CA ALA A 4 3.46 12.91 -33.73
C ALA A 4 4.90 12.71 -33.25
N LYS A 5 5.14 12.81 -31.94
CA LYS A 5 6.33 12.23 -31.33
C LYS A 5 6.25 10.74 -31.62
N GLU A 6 7.16 10.24 -32.44
CA GLU A 6 7.42 8.80 -32.52
C GLU A 6 7.92 8.38 -31.14
N ASP A 7 7.06 7.73 -30.35
CA ASP A 7 7.49 6.92 -29.21
C ASP A 7 8.32 5.77 -29.76
N THR A 8 9.62 6.00 -29.92
CA THR A 8 10.57 4.96 -30.33
C THR A 8 10.69 3.96 -29.20
N THR A 9 9.79 2.98 -29.21
CA THR A 9 9.80 1.85 -28.27
C THR A 9 11.03 1.03 -28.60
N HIS A 10 12.12 1.23 -27.86
CA HIS A 10 13.33 0.46 -28.03
C HIS A 10 13.19 -0.86 -27.27
N GLU A 11 13.18 -1.97 -28.00
CA GLU A 11 13.03 -3.30 -27.42
C GLU A 11 14.26 -3.65 -26.57
N VAL A 12 14.02 -4.06 -25.33
CA VAL A 12 15.03 -4.64 -24.44
C VAL A 12 14.88 -6.15 -24.51
N LYS A 13 15.95 -6.85 -24.89
CA LYS A 13 15.96 -8.32 -24.88
C LYS A 13 16.42 -8.82 -23.52
N LEU A 14 15.59 -9.66 -22.89
CA LEU A 14 15.89 -10.33 -21.63
C LEU A 14 16.35 -11.77 -21.89
N LEU A 15 17.50 -12.14 -21.34
CA LEU A 15 17.99 -13.51 -21.30
C LEU A 15 18.13 -13.93 -19.84
N ILE A 16 17.34 -14.92 -19.43
CA ILE A 16 17.33 -15.43 -18.05
C ILE A 16 17.98 -16.82 -18.06
N GLY A 17 19.14 -16.93 -17.41
CA GLY A 17 19.81 -18.19 -17.13
C GLY A 17 19.56 -18.66 -15.69
N GLN A 18 20.21 -19.75 -15.28
CA GLN A 18 20.02 -20.29 -13.92
C GLN A 18 20.60 -19.41 -12.81
N ALA A 19 21.72 -18.73 -13.06
CA ALA A 19 22.44 -17.93 -12.06
C ALA A 19 22.68 -16.48 -12.50
N GLN A 20 22.23 -16.11 -13.70
CA GLN A 20 22.49 -14.80 -14.30
C GLN A 20 21.28 -14.34 -15.11
N ILE A 21 21.11 -13.03 -15.16
CA ILE A 21 20.20 -12.34 -16.08
C ILE A 21 21.02 -11.38 -16.94
N ALA A 22 20.75 -11.35 -18.24
CA ALA A 22 21.30 -10.37 -19.16
C ALA A 22 20.19 -9.53 -19.79
N MET A 23 20.39 -8.22 -19.79
CA MET A 23 19.57 -7.22 -20.46
C MET A 23 20.36 -6.64 -21.63
N ILE A 24 19.85 -6.79 -22.84
CA ILE A 24 20.49 -6.29 -24.06
C ILE A 24 19.65 -5.16 -24.63
N PHE A 25 20.26 -4.00 -24.81
CA PHE A 25 19.65 -2.80 -25.37
C PHE A 25 20.63 -2.18 -26.38
N ALA A 26 20.25 -2.18 -27.67
CA ALA A 26 21.13 -1.77 -28.76
C ALA A 26 22.52 -2.45 -28.70
N ASP A 27 23.58 -1.69 -28.44
CA ASP A 27 24.96 -2.14 -28.31
C ASP A 27 25.42 -2.33 -26.84
N VAL A 28 24.52 -2.10 -25.87
CA VAL A 28 24.78 -2.26 -24.44
C VAL A 28 24.26 -3.60 -23.94
N THR A 29 25.11 -4.34 -23.23
CA THR A 29 24.73 -5.57 -22.52
C THR A 29 25.02 -5.41 -21.03
N LEU A 30 23.97 -5.48 -20.20
CA LEU A 30 24.06 -5.50 -18.75
C LEU A 30 23.86 -6.93 -18.24
N VAL A 31 24.82 -7.46 -17.49
CA VAL A 31 24.75 -8.79 -16.88
C VAL A 31 24.75 -8.66 -15.37
N SER A 32 23.82 -9.34 -14.70
CA SER A 32 23.74 -9.41 -13.25
C SER A 32 23.67 -10.86 -12.78
N ARG A 33 24.22 -11.13 -11.59
CA ARG A 33 24.04 -12.43 -10.91
C ARG A 33 22.67 -12.47 -10.26
N LEU A 34 21.98 -13.60 -10.39
CA LEU A 34 20.76 -13.87 -9.65
C LEU A 34 21.11 -14.19 -8.20
N ILE A 35 20.21 -13.83 -7.28
CA ILE A 35 20.30 -14.25 -5.88
C ILE A 35 19.94 -15.73 -5.83
N GLU A 36 20.83 -16.54 -5.26
CA GLU A 36 20.58 -17.96 -5.04
C GLU A 36 19.63 -18.14 -3.85
N GLY A 37 18.57 -18.91 -4.06
CA GLY A 37 17.59 -19.23 -3.02
C GLY A 37 16.18 -19.34 -3.58
N SER A 38 15.28 -19.88 -2.77
CA SER A 38 13.85 -19.88 -3.08
C SER A 38 13.26 -18.55 -2.62
N TYR A 39 12.69 -17.80 -3.56
CA TYR A 39 11.86 -16.65 -3.18
C TYR A 39 10.66 -17.16 -2.37
N PRO A 40 10.28 -16.49 -1.27
CA PRO A 40 9.13 -16.91 -0.48
C PRO A 40 7.85 -17.02 -1.32
N ASP A 41 7.00 -17.98 -1.00
CA ASP A 41 5.67 -18.07 -1.61
C ASP A 41 4.78 -16.94 -1.07
N TYR A 42 4.90 -15.77 -1.70
CA TYR A 42 4.21 -14.56 -1.26
C TYR A 42 2.70 -14.62 -1.47
N VAL A 43 2.21 -15.54 -2.32
CA VAL A 43 0.77 -15.68 -2.59
C VAL A 43 0.02 -16.05 -1.31
N GLN A 44 0.65 -16.81 -0.42
CA GLN A 44 0.07 -17.23 0.86
C GLN A 44 -0.20 -16.07 1.83
N ILE A 45 0.45 -14.91 1.65
CA ILE A 45 0.21 -13.73 2.50
C ILE A 45 -0.91 -12.84 1.97
N ILE A 46 -1.34 -13.03 0.72
CA ILE A 46 -2.43 -12.30 0.11
C ILE A 46 -3.73 -12.93 0.63
N PRO A 47 -4.54 -12.21 1.43
CA PRO A 47 -5.80 -12.77 1.90
C PRO A 47 -6.75 -13.07 0.74
N GLU A 48 -7.27 -14.30 0.68
CA GLU A 48 -8.26 -14.72 -0.33
C GLU A 48 -9.66 -14.17 -0.02
N GLU A 49 -9.98 -14.08 1.28
CA GLU A 49 -11.22 -13.49 1.78
C GLU A 49 -10.92 -12.15 2.46
N LEU A 50 -11.81 -11.18 2.28
CA LEU A 50 -11.70 -9.84 2.86
C LEU A 50 -13.01 -9.52 3.60
N LYS A 51 -12.93 -9.44 4.93
CA LYS A 51 -14.10 -9.25 5.80
C LYS A 51 -14.60 -7.82 5.82
N THR A 52 -13.68 -6.85 5.81
CA THR A 52 -14.00 -5.43 5.86
C THR A 52 -13.24 -4.70 4.75
N THR A 53 -13.95 -3.90 3.96
CA THR A 53 -13.39 -3.03 2.92
C THR A 53 -13.91 -1.62 3.11
N ALA A 54 -13.02 -0.64 3.26
CA ALA A 54 -13.35 0.77 3.27
C ALA A 54 -12.83 1.43 1.98
N ILE A 55 -13.72 2.04 1.23
CA ILE A 55 -13.42 2.81 0.02
C ILE A 55 -13.36 4.29 0.40
N VAL A 56 -12.20 4.90 0.28
CA VAL A 56 -11.94 6.27 0.73
C VAL A 56 -11.25 7.10 -0.36
N SER A 57 -11.50 8.41 -0.38
CA SER A 57 -10.76 9.32 -1.27
C SER A 57 -9.27 9.33 -0.91
N LYS A 58 -8.41 9.08 -1.91
CA LYS A 58 -6.94 9.10 -1.75
C LYS A 58 -6.46 10.38 -1.08
N ASP A 59 -6.91 11.54 -1.56
CA ASP A 59 -6.43 12.84 -1.07
C ASP A 59 -6.79 13.06 0.41
N ARG A 60 -8.04 12.75 0.79
CA ARG A 60 -8.48 12.84 2.18
C ARG A 60 -7.72 11.86 3.06
N PHE A 61 -7.57 10.62 2.60
CA PHE A 61 -6.89 9.58 3.37
C PHE A 61 -5.42 9.93 3.60
N VAL A 62 -4.68 10.30 2.54
CA VAL A 62 -3.29 10.76 2.64
C VAL A 62 -3.14 11.97 3.57
N THR A 63 -4.05 12.94 3.49
CA THR A 63 -3.99 14.15 4.32
C THR A 63 -4.23 13.81 5.80
N SER A 64 -5.21 12.96 6.10
CA SER A 64 -5.49 12.50 7.47
C SER A 64 -4.35 11.64 8.03
N ILE A 65 -3.75 10.77 7.22
CA ILE A 65 -2.58 9.98 7.65
C ILE A 65 -1.40 10.90 7.98
N LYS A 66 -1.13 11.91 7.14
CA LYS A 66 -0.08 12.90 7.41
C LYS A 66 -0.36 13.69 8.69
N ALA A 67 -1.60 14.09 8.93
CA ALA A 67 -1.97 14.79 10.17
C ALA A 67 -1.74 13.91 11.41
N ALA A 68 -2.22 12.66 11.41
CA ALA A 68 -1.98 11.69 12.48
C ALA A 68 -0.48 11.41 12.68
N SER A 69 0.29 11.36 11.60
CA SER A 69 1.73 11.08 11.68
C SER A 69 2.51 12.07 12.54
N LEU A 70 2.03 13.31 12.68
CA LEU A 70 2.66 14.35 13.51
C LEU A 70 2.57 14.04 15.02
N PHE A 71 1.61 13.20 15.40
CA PHE A 71 1.35 12.83 16.79
C PHE A 71 1.76 11.39 17.11
N ALA A 72 2.17 10.63 16.09
CA ALA A 72 2.64 9.27 16.23
C ALA A 72 3.95 9.20 17.05
N SER A 73 4.08 8.16 17.86
CA SER A 73 5.27 7.94 18.66
C SER A 73 6.51 7.70 17.78
N THR A 74 7.59 8.44 18.09
CA THR A 74 8.86 8.40 17.36
C THR A 74 9.44 6.98 17.33
N GLY A 75 9.87 6.54 16.14
CA GLY A 75 10.49 5.23 15.92
C GLY A 75 9.55 4.22 15.30
N ILE A 76 8.37 4.02 15.89
CA ILE A 76 7.42 2.98 15.46
C ILE A 76 6.50 3.47 14.33
N ASN A 77 6.24 4.79 14.26
CA ASN A 77 5.38 5.39 13.24
C ASN A 77 3.96 4.78 13.23
N ALA A 78 3.46 4.39 14.41
CA ALA A 78 2.16 3.76 14.56
C ALA A 78 1.01 4.76 14.38
N VAL A 79 0.06 4.41 13.54
CA VAL A 79 -1.27 5.02 13.46
C VAL A 79 -2.28 3.88 13.57
N THR A 80 -3.29 4.07 14.41
CA THR A 80 -4.44 3.18 14.53
C THR A 80 -5.48 3.60 13.50
N PHE A 81 -5.97 2.63 12.74
CA PHE A 81 -7.04 2.79 11.76
C PHE A 81 -8.24 2.00 12.27
N SER A 82 -9.34 2.68 12.56
CA SER A 82 -10.59 2.08 13.02
C SER A 82 -11.67 2.30 11.96
N ILE A 83 -12.17 1.23 11.37
CA ILE A 83 -13.26 1.24 10.40
C ILE A 83 -14.57 1.07 11.15
N HIS A 84 -15.48 2.02 10.98
CA HIS A 84 -16.82 2.03 11.56
C HIS A 84 -17.85 1.83 10.45
N ALA A 85 -18.38 0.62 10.31
CA ALA A 85 -19.29 0.24 9.22
C ALA A 85 -20.62 0.98 9.31
N ASP A 86 -21.23 1.08 10.49
CA ASP A 86 -22.51 1.77 10.66
C ASP A 86 -22.42 3.27 10.35
N GLN A 87 -21.26 3.87 10.61
CA GLN A 87 -21.02 5.30 10.39
C GLN A 87 -20.43 5.59 9.00
N GLN A 88 -19.98 4.57 8.27
CA GLN A 88 -19.31 4.70 6.98
C GLN A 88 -18.05 5.60 7.06
N VAL A 89 -17.28 5.43 8.14
CA VAL A 89 -16.12 6.28 8.47
C VAL A 89 -14.90 5.43 8.82
N VAL A 90 -13.72 5.89 8.40
CA VAL A 90 -12.43 5.42 8.91
C VAL A 90 -11.84 6.48 9.83
N THR A 91 -11.65 6.11 11.10
CA THR A 91 -11.00 6.93 12.11
C THR A 91 -9.50 6.64 12.14
N LEU A 92 -8.67 7.67 12.07
CA LEU A 92 -7.23 7.57 12.20
C LEU A 92 -6.81 8.22 13.52
N SER A 93 -6.15 7.47 14.38
CA SER A 93 -5.69 7.98 15.67
C SER A 93 -4.23 7.66 15.96
N SER A 94 -3.61 8.54 16.72
CA SER A 94 -2.19 8.46 17.08
C SER A 94 -1.94 9.24 18.36
N SER A 95 -1.09 8.72 19.23
CA SER A 95 -0.72 9.37 20.46
C SER A 95 0.78 9.26 20.75
N SER A 96 1.32 10.30 21.39
CA SER A 96 2.67 10.31 21.96
C SER A 96 2.74 11.24 23.16
N VAL A 97 3.67 10.95 24.08
CA VAL A 97 3.88 11.76 25.29
C VAL A 97 4.25 13.22 24.97
N GLN A 98 4.94 13.44 23.84
CA GLN A 98 5.46 14.77 23.47
C GLN A 98 4.47 15.60 22.65
N ALA A 99 3.76 14.98 21.69
CA ALA A 99 2.86 15.69 20.79
C ALA A 99 1.40 15.68 21.25
N GLY A 100 1.03 14.83 22.20
CA GLY A 100 -0.35 14.63 22.63
C GLY A 100 -1.07 13.61 21.75
N GLU A 101 -2.36 13.82 21.53
CA GLU A 101 -3.24 12.91 20.80
C GLU A 101 -3.86 13.59 19.57
N HIS A 102 -4.08 12.81 18.53
CA HIS A 102 -4.79 13.23 17.34
C HIS A 102 -5.79 12.17 16.91
N VAL A 103 -6.96 12.64 16.47
CA VAL A 103 -8.03 11.82 15.89
C VAL A 103 -8.57 12.54 14.67
N ALA A 104 -8.53 11.87 13.52
CA ALA A 104 -9.10 12.32 12.26
C ALA A 104 -10.15 11.33 11.76
N HIS A 105 -11.13 11.82 11.03
CA HIS A 105 -12.19 11.00 10.44
C HIS A 105 -12.16 11.17 8.92
N VAL A 106 -12.27 10.06 8.20
CA VAL A 106 -12.34 10.02 6.75
C VAL A 106 -13.62 9.30 6.36
N ASP A 107 -14.57 10.04 5.78
CA ASP A 107 -15.79 9.46 5.22
C ASP A 107 -15.44 8.55 4.05
N GLY A 108 -16.16 7.44 3.92
CA GLY A 108 -15.99 6.48 2.85
C GLY A 108 -17.22 5.62 2.62
N THR A 109 -17.08 4.58 1.80
CA THR A 109 -18.05 3.50 1.70
C THR A 109 -17.46 2.26 2.35
N VAL A 110 -18.11 1.73 3.37
CA VAL A 110 -17.65 0.56 4.12
C VAL A 110 -18.55 -0.65 3.82
N HIS A 111 -17.91 -1.74 3.42
CA HIS A 111 -18.51 -3.05 3.26
C HIS A 111 -17.95 -3.99 4.33
N GLY A 112 -18.82 -4.83 4.92
CA GLY A 112 -18.44 -5.74 6.01
C GLY A 112 -18.83 -5.19 7.38
N GLY A 113 -17.99 -5.46 8.38
CA GLY A 113 -18.20 -5.02 9.76
C GLY A 113 -17.09 -4.12 10.28
N ASP A 114 -17.24 -3.66 11.52
CA ASP A 114 -16.23 -2.87 12.23
C ASP A 114 -14.91 -3.64 12.34
N ASN A 115 -13.81 -2.91 12.22
CA ASN A 115 -12.47 -3.47 12.36
C ASN A 115 -11.48 -2.40 12.81
N ASP A 116 -10.39 -2.82 13.44
CA ASP A 116 -9.31 -1.92 13.83
C ASP A 116 -7.96 -2.57 13.54
N ILE A 117 -6.97 -1.76 13.20
CA ILE A 117 -5.61 -2.22 12.95
C ILE A 117 -4.60 -1.11 13.22
N VAL A 118 -3.42 -1.48 13.73
CA VAL A 118 -2.31 -0.55 13.94
C VAL A 118 -1.25 -0.78 12.88
N LEU A 119 -1.00 0.24 12.05
CA LEU A 119 -0.09 0.15 10.91
C LEU A 119 1.01 1.21 11.01
N ASN A 120 2.16 0.92 10.42
CA ASN A 120 3.18 1.93 10.20
C ASN A 120 2.69 2.87 9.07
N TYR A 121 2.42 4.12 9.42
CA TYR A 121 1.83 5.07 8.46
C TYR A 121 2.71 5.32 7.23
N LYS A 122 4.04 5.16 7.35
CA LYS A 122 4.97 5.37 6.23
C LYS A 122 4.75 4.35 5.14
N TYR A 123 4.56 3.08 5.52
CA TYR A 123 4.30 2.01 4.56
C TYR A 123 2.97 2.23 3.83
N ILE A 124 1.95 2.73 4.53
CA ILE A 124 0.66 3.07 3.92
C ILE A 124 0.83 4.20 2.89
N LEU A 125 1.54 5.28 3.25
CA LEU A 125 1.80 6.38 2.32
C LEU A 125 2.63 5.94 1.11
N GLU A 126 3.61 5.05 1.30
CA GLU A 126 4.44 4.49 0.23
C GLU A 126 3.65 3.62 -0.75
N GLY A 127 2.64 2.88 -0.27
CA GLY A 127 1.75 2.11 -1.13
C GLY A 127 0.78 3.01 -1.92
N ILE A 128 0.14 3.96 -1.24
CA ILE A 128 -0.89 4.82 -1.83
C ILE A 128 -0.32 5.77 -2.89
N GLN A 129 0.96 6.14 -2.83
CA GLN A 129 1.55 7.10 -3.77
C GLN A 129 1.43 6.65 -5.24
N HIS A 130 1.43 5.33 -5.50
CA HIS A 130 1.36 4.71 -6.83
C HIS A 130 -0.06 4.32 -7.26
N MET A 131 -1.08 4.57 -6.43
CA MET A 131 -2.48 4.23 -6.69
C MET A 131 -3.25 5.43 -7.24
N ASP A 132 -4.15 5.25 -8.18
CA ASP A 132 -4.98 6.34 -8.72
C ASP A 132 -6.45 6.21 -8.30
N GLY A 133 -7.11 7.35 -8.07
CA GLY A 133 -8.52 7.39 -7.66
C GLY A 133 -8.75 7.06 -6.19
N ASP A 134 -9.93 6.50 -5.90
CA ASP A 134 -10.29 6.07 -4.54
C ASP A 134 -9.50 4.82 -4.13
N ILE A 135 -9.12 4.77 -2.86
CA ILE A 135 -8.36 3.67 -2.26
C ILE A 135 -9.31 2.69 -1.60
N GLU A 136 -9.16 1.42 -1.92
CA GLU A 136 -9.74 0.33 -1.14
C GLU A 136 -8.76 -0.07 -0.04
N PHE A 137 -9.17 0.14 1.20
CA PHE A 137 -8.44 -0.29 2.38
C PHE A 137 -9.15 -1.48 3.01
N GLN A 138 -8.50 -2.63 2.96
CA GLN A 138 -9.12 -3.92 3.27
C GLN A 138 -8.42 -4.58 4.47
N ILE A 139 -9.20 -5.07 5.42
CA ILE A 139 -8.72 -5.68 6.67
C ILE A 139 -9.59 -6.90 7.02
N ASN A 140 -8.94 -7.96 7.52
CA ASN A 140 -9.63 -9.12 8.11
C ASN A 140 -9.65 -9.09 9.64
N SER A 141 -8.52 -8.75 10.26
CA SER A 141 -8.35 -8.58 11.70
C SER A 141 -7.15 -7.67 11.99
N ASN A 142 -7.04 -7.22 13.24
CA ASN A 142 -5.91 -6.44 13.76
C ASN A 142 -4.54 -7.15 13.69
N GLU A 143 -4.51 -8.48 13.53
CA GLU A 143 -3.29 -9.29 13.41
C GLU A 143 -2.97 -9.71 11.97
N SER A 144 -3.93 -9.60 11.06
CA SER A 144 -3.79 -9.98 9.66
C SER A 144 -3.19 -8.86 8.81
N PRO A 145 -2.50 -9.18 7.69
CA PRO A 145 -2.06 -8.17 6.74
C PRO A 145 -3.24 -7.33 6.23
N SER A 146 -3.04 -6.01 6.13
CA SER A 146 -3.95 -5.13 5.41
C SER A 146 -3.59 -5.10 3.93
N VAL A 147 -4.60 -4.94 3.09
CA VAL A 147 -4.45 -4.82 1.64
C VAL A 147 -4.94 -3.44 1.19
N LEU A 148 -4.14 -2.82 0.33
CA LEU A 148 -4.46 -1.56 -0.34
C LEU A 148 -4.54 -1.80 -1.84
N ARG A 149 -5.58 -1.25 -2.47
CA ARG A 149 -5.78 -1.27 -3.93
C ARG A 149 -6.41 0.04 -4.41
N SER A 150 -6.31 0.29 -5.70
CA SER A 150 -7.12 1.30 -6.38
C SER A 150 -8.50 0.70 -6.68
N LYS A 151 -9.58 1.42 -6.38
CA LYS A 151 -10.97 0.94 -6.59
C LYS A 151 -11.29 0.42 -8.00
N ASN A 152 -10.60 0.95 -9.01
CA ASN A 152 -10.85 0.61 -10.41
C ASN A 152 -9.62 -0.02 -11.10
N ASP A 153 -8.61 -0.45 -10.34
CA ASP A 153 -7.39 -1.05 -10.89
C ASP A 153 -6.81 -2.12 -9.95
N ASP A 154 -6.96 -3.38 -10.37
CA ASP A 154 -6.44 -4.56 -9.67
C ASP A 154 -5.01 -4.94 -10.09
N SER A 155 -4.37 -4.19 -11.00
CA SER A 155 -3.02 -4.50 -11.47
C SER A 155 -1.94 -4.25 -10.40
N TYR A 156 -2.28 -3.47 -9.38
CA TYR A 156 -1.39 -3.14 -8.27
C TYR A 156 -2.04 -3.50 -6.92
N ILE A 157 -1.39 -4.41 -6.20
CA ILE A 157 -1.73 -4.78 -4.84
C ILE A 157 -0.59 -4.39 -3.91
N TYR A 158 -0.92 -3.74 -2.79
CA TYR A 158 0.05 -3.39 -1.78
C TYR A 158 -0.37 -3.94 -0.42
N ILE A 159 0.55 -4.61 0.27
CA ILE A 159 0.28 -5.33 1.51
C ILE A 159 1.07 -4.69 2.63
N VAL A 160 0.42 -4.40 3.75
CA VAL A 160 1.07 -3.85 4.94
C VAL A 160 0.75 -4.72 6.15
N MET A 161 1.83 -5.19 6.80
CA MET A 161 1.75 -5.96 8.03
C MET A 161 1.41 -5.06 9.23
N PRO A 162 0.54 -5.52 10.14
CA PRO A 162 0.29 -4.82 11.39
C PRO A 162 1.51 -4.80 12.30
N ILE A 163 1.60 -3.73 13.09
CA ILE A 163 2.55 -3.62 14.18
C ILE A 163 1.99 -4.47 15.32
N ARG A 164 2.76 -5.49 15.73
CA ARG A 164 2.40 -6.33 16.87
C ARG A 164 2.47 -5.50 18.16
N GLN A 165 1.38 -5.54 18.93
CA GLN A 165 1.32 -5.04 20.30
C GLN A 165 1.83 -6.10 21.28
#